data_AF-U6LX24-F1
#
_entry.id   AF-U6LX24-F1
#
_cell.length_a   1.000
_cell.length_b   1.000
_cell.length_c   1.000
_cell.angle_alpha   90.00
_cell.angle_beta   90.00
_cell.angle_gamma   90.00
#
_symmetry.space_group_name_H-M   'P 1'
#
loop_
_entity.id
_entity.type
_entity.pdbx_description
1 polymer ?
#
loop_
_entity_poly.entity_id
_entity_poly.type
_entity_poly.pdbx_seq_one_letter_code
_entity_poly.pdbx_strand_id
1 'polypeptide(L)'
;MLRRDWGETDVPLSAAGLLQCSAAAAQLASLLAAIRELEAADKIQSATSPAAAASAAAAAAAGTETAAAAANKPLLQPFCVDAFFVSPLTRALQTAANTFHNADPSWQCAAAAAAAAAPAAAGAAGGPEAAAAAAAAAAASGSSNVRWLVSSLLREKISTKGDIGRERGELLLQLAELYRHRKALGGCCFDFSLLQPQEMWWVPHTEEELQQQLLLLQQEQQQRQRQLQHQRQQQQEQQQRSGSSSCADSPASPAAAAAAAAAAGGCASDTASTAASEGGACETNECVLSLGEGGGRPRCCLTAAGAAARKTLERAEAAAREPKAVQRRLLQWESESGRLPLYRTVPSESNRVLELRAKILLHILCKSEGMYTAFLITHSLFLKALTGGSSKFRNAEIRLFSLICDENPRLVPL
;
A
#
# COMPACT_ATOMS: atom_id res chain seq x y z
N MET A 1 37.27 34.90 7.23
CA MET A 1 35.84 34.60 6.98
C MET A 1 35.51 33.29 7.67
N LEU A 2 34.74 33.31 8.75
CA LEU A 2 34.30 32.10 9.44
C LEU A 2 33.29 31.37 8.54
N ARG A 3 33.63 30.17 8.04
CA ARG A 3 32.65 29.26 7.43
C ARG A 3 31.59 28.99 8.51
N ARG A 4 30.40 29.56 8.37
CA ARG A 4 29.26 29.15 9.21
C ARG A 4 29.00 27.68 8.90
N ASP A 5 29.00 26.86 9.94
CA ASP A 5 28.59 25.48 9.84
C ASP A 5 27.08 25.46 9.65
N TRP A 6 26.62 25.13 8.44
CA TRP A 6 25.21 25.25 8.04
C TRP A 6 24.38 24.01 8.43
N GLY A 7 24.85 23.29 9.44
CA GLY A 7 24.26 22.06 9.95
C GLY A 7 24.68 20.81 9.16
N GLU A 8 24.36 19.67 9.75
CA GLU A 8 24.63 18.34 9.20
C GLU A 8 23.65 18.00 8.06
N THR A 9 24.13 17.23 7.07
CA THR A 9 23.28 16.64 6.02
C THR A 9 22.49 15.45 6.58
N ASP A 10 21.22 15.37 6.20
CA ASP A 10 20.29 14.30 6.62
C ASP A 10 20.33 14.01 8.13
N VAL A 11 19.93 15.03 8.90
CA VAL A 11 20.03 15.03 10.36
C VAL A 11 19.14 13.95 10.98
N PRO A 12 19.65 13.12 11.90
CA PRO A 12 18.83 12.17 12.65
C PRO A 12 17.86 12.89 13.61
N LEU A 13 16.89 12.15 14.15
CA LEU A 13 16.01 12.64 15.21
C LEU A 13 16.82 13.04 16.45
N SER A 14 16.45 14.18 17.03
CA SER A 14 16.90 14.59 18.35
C SER A 14 16.26 13.74 19.45
N ALA A 15 16.77 13.82 20.69
CA ALA A 15 16.16 13.14 21.83
C ALA A 15 14.69 13.53 22.04
N ALA A 16 14.34 14.82 21.85
CA ALA A 16 12.96 15.28 21.90
C ALA A 16 12.11 14.68 20.77
N GLY A 17 12.68 14.54 19.57
CA GLY A 17 12.01 13.86 18.44
C GLY A 17 11.73 12.39 18.72
N LEU A 18 12.65 11.67 19.36
CA LEU A 18 12.44 10.28 19.77
C LEU A 18 11.32 10.14 20.79
N LEU A 19 11.25 11.03 21.79
CA LEU A 19 10.15 11.07 22.76
C LEU A 19 8.80 11.33 22.08
N GLN A 20 8.77 12.23 21.08
CA GLN A 20 7.57 12.50 20.28
C GLN A 20 7.11 11.25 19.51
N CYS A 21 8.04 10.49 18.92
CA CYS A 21 7.71 9.23 18.24
C CYS A 21 7.16 8.17 19.21
N SER A 22 7.70 8.07 20.42
CA SER A 22 7.19 7.16 21.45
C SER A 22 5.77 7.54 21.89
N ALA A 23 5.49 8.83 22.08
CA ALA A 23 4.14 9.30 22.38
C ALA A 23 3.15 9.01 21.23
N ALA A 24 3.59 9.20 19.98
CA ALA A 24 2.80 8.85 18.80
C ALA A 24 2.51 7.35 18.72
N ALA A 25 3.49 6.50 19.03
CA ALA A 25 3.30 5.04 19.10
C ALA A 25 2.20 4.66 20.11
N ALA A 26 2.22 5.28 21.29
CA ALA A 26 1.21 5.03 22.33
C ALA A 26 -0.19 5.50 21.89
N GLN A 27 -0.30 6.66 21.24
CA GLN A 27 -1.57 7.15 20.67
C GLN A 27 -2.10 6.19 19.60
N LEU A 28 -1.21 5.72 18.74
CA LEU A 28 -1.53 4.82 17.65
C LEU A 28 -2.01 3.45 18.18
N ALA A 29 -1.36 2.91 19.21
CA ALA A 29 -1.78 1.69 19.89
C ALA A 29 -3.16 1.85 20.56
N SER A 30 -3.40 2.99 21.21
CA SER A 30 -4.71 3.32 21.80
C SER A 30 -5.82 3.41 20.76
N LEU A 31 -5.53 4.01 19.59
CA LEU A 31 -6.49 4.11 18.49
C LEU A 31 -6.88 2.73 17.96
N LEU A 32 -5.94 1.81 17.80
CA LEU A 32 -6.29 0.44 17.41
C LEU A 32 -7.11 -0.28 18.43
N ALA A 33 -6.75 -0.19 19.71
CA ALA A 33 -7.51 -0.85 20.77
C ALA A 33 -8.99 -0.42 20.66
N ALA A 34 -9.24 0.88 20.49
CA ALA A 34 -10.59 1.41 20.28
C ALA A 34 -11.25 0.88 18.99
N ILE A 35 -10.52 0.81 17.86
CA ILE A 35 -11.06 0.25 16.62
C ILE A 35 -11.43 -1.24 16.79
N ARG A 36 -10.58 -2.03 17.45
CA ARG A 36 -10.84 -3.44 17.73
C ARG A 36 -12.03 -3.65 18.66
N GLU A 37 -12.20 -2.78 19.65
CA GLU A 37 -13.39 -2.79 20.51
C GLU A 37 -14.66 -2.51 19.69
N LEU A 38 -14.63 -1.56 18.75
CA LEU A 38 -15.75 -1.27 17.85
C LEU A 38 -16.05 -2.43 16.90
N GLU A 39 -15.03 -3.07 16.33
CA GLU A 39 -15.18 -4.26 15.50
C GLU A 39 -15.78 -5.44 16.28
N ALA A 40 -15.33 -5.64 17.52
CA ALA A 40 -15.88 -6.67 18.40
C ALA A 40 -17.35 -6.38 18.75
N ALA A 41 -17.71 -5.12 19.02
CA ALA A 41 -19.07 -4.70 19.26
C ALA A 41 -19.98 -4.91 18.03
N ASP A 42 -19.53 -4.54 16.83
CA ASP A 42 -20.27 -4.76 15.57
C ASP A 42 -20.46 -6.26 15.30
N LYS A 43 -19.46 -7.08 15.59
CA LYS A 43 -19.56 -8.54 15.50
C LYS A 43 -20.59 -9.12 16.46
N ILE A 44 -20.67 -8.62 17.69
CA ILE A 44 -21.68 -9.04 18.67
C ILE A 44 -23.08 -8.55 18.24
N GLN A 45 -23.19 -7.32 17.74
CA GLN A 45 -24.46 -6.74 17.29
C GLN A 45 -25.01 -7.45 16.05
N SER A 46 -24.14 -7.78 15.09
CA SER A 46 -24.53 -8.56 13.90
C SER A 46 -24.93 -10.00 14.26
N ALA A 47 -24.27 -10.63 15.25
CA ALA A 47 -24.63 -11.97 15.73
C ALA A 47 -25.95 -12.02 16.53
N THR A 48 -26.30 -10.94 17.24
CA THR A 48 -27.52 -10.86 18.08
C THR A 48 -28.72 -10.26 17.34
N SER A 49 -28.54 -9.75 16.12
CA SER A 49 -29.63 -9.16 15.33
C SER A 49 -30.70 -10.21 15.00
N PRO A 50 -31.99 -9.97 15.31
CA PRO A 50 -33.07 -10.91 14.97
C PRO A 50 -33.19 -11.13 13.45
N ALA A 51 -32.69 -10.20 12.63
CA ALA A 51 -32.59 -10.37 11.19
C ALA A 51 -31.58 -11.48 10.80
N ALA A 52 -30.49 -11.65 11.56
CA ALA A 52 -29.53 -12.74 11.35
C ALA A 52 -30.11 -14.10 11.75
N ALA A 53 -30.94 -14.15 12.80
CA ALA A 53 -31.67 -15.34 13.18
C ALA A 53 -32.74 -15.72 12.13
N ALA A 54 -33.46 -14.72 11.58
CA ALA A 54 -34.43 -14.94 10.52
C ALA A 54 -33.79 -15.36 9.19
N SER A 55 -32.64 -14.79 8.82
CA SER A 55 -31.91 -15.17 7.60
C SER A 55 -31.29 -16.57 7.71
N ALA A 56 -30.78 -16.95 8.89
CA ALA A 56 -30.31 -18.31 9.15
C ALA A 56 -31.45 -19.33 9.09
N ALA A 57 -32.63 -19.02 9.63
CA ALA A 57 -33.81 -19.88 9.55
C ALA A 57 -34.33 -20.01 8.10
N ALA A 58 -34.34 -18.90 7.33
CA ALA A 58 -34.73 -18.92 5.92
C ALA A 58 -33.72 -19.70 5.04
N ALA A 59 -32.42 -19.58 5.31
CA ALA A 59 -31.38 -20.34 4.62
C ALA A 59 -31.47 -21.85 4.91
N ALA A 60 -31.78 -22.23 6.16
CA ALA A 60 -32.02 -23.62 6.53
C ALA A 60 -33.27 -24.21 5.82
N ALA A 61 -34.28 -23.39 5.56
CA ALA A 61 -35.49 -23.81 4.85
C ALA A 61 -35.31 -23.91 3.32
N ALA A 62 -34.38 -23.14 2.74
CA ALA A 62 -34.24 -23.03 1.28
C ALA A 62 -33.48 -24.19 0.61
N GLY A 63 -32.77 -25.05 1.36
CA GLY A 63 -32.16 -26.29 0.85
C GLY A 63 -31.11 -26.14 -0.28
N THR A 64 -30.81 -24.92 -0.71
CA THR A 64 -29.91 -24.63 -1.84
C THR A 64 -28.57 -24.09 -1.34
N GLU A 65 -27.50 -24.85 -1.57
CA GLU A 65 -26.10 -24.55 -1.22
C GLU A 65 -25.61 -23.18 -1.74
N THR A 66 -26.26 -22.60 -2.75
CA THR A 66 -25.87 -21.34 -3.37
C THR A 66 -26.40 -20.07 -2.66
N ALA A 67 -27.38 -20.18 -1.74
CA ALA A 67 -27.95 -19.02 -1.04
C ALA A 67 -27.19 -18.62 0.24
N ALA A 68 -26.34 -19.51 0.78
CA ALA A 68 -25.63 -19.28 2.04
C ALA A 68 -24.50 -18.23 1.96
N ALA A 69 -23.97 -17.94 0.77
CA ALA A 69 -22.82 -17.04 0.61
C ALA A 69 -23.18 -15.54 0.67
N ALA A 70 -24.45 -15.17 0.51
CA ALA A 70 -24.87 -13.76 0.45
C ALA A 70 -25.33 -13.18 1.80
N ALA A 71 -25.66 -14.02 2.80
CA ALA A 71 -26.51 -13.60 3.92
C ALA A 71 -25.80 -12.90 5.10
N ASN A 72 -24.47 -12.97 5.23
CA ASN A 72 -23.78 -12.41 6.42
C ASN A 72 -22.38 -11.87 6.07
N LYS A 73 -22.28 -10.89 5.16
CA LYS A 73 -21.06 -10.09 5.11
C LYS A 73 -21.06 -9.15 6.33
N PRO A 74 -20.06 -9.22 7.22
CA PRO A 74 -19.96 -8.26 8.31
C PRO A 74 -19.97 -6.84 7.75
N LEU A 75 -20.68 -5.94 8.42
CA LEU A 75 -20.86 -4.56 7.98
C LEU A 75 -19.52 -3.82 7.93
N LEU A 76 -18.61 -4.20 8.84
CA LEU A 76 -17.26 -3.66 8.91
C LEU A 76 -16.22 -4.74 8.59
N GLN A 77 -15.36 -4.44 7.62
CA GLN A 77 -14.12 -5.19 7.46
C GLN A 77 -13.16 -4.80 8.59
N PRO A 78 -12.40 -5.75 9.16
CA PRO A 78 -11.37 -5.42 10.13
C PRO A 78 -10.40 -4.39 9.56
N PHE A 79 -10.16 -3.33 10.31
CA PHE A 79 -9.18 -2.32 9.97
C PHE A 79 -7.78 -2.96 9.97
N CYS A 80 -7.07 -2.63 8.91
CA CYS A 80 -5.68 -2.96 8.69
C CYS A 80 -5.13 -1.94 7.69
N VAL A 81 -3.81 -1.91 7.55
CA VAL A 81 -3.05 -1.06 6.65
C VAL A 81 -2.51 -1.93 5.52
N ASP A 82 -2.81 -1.55 4.28
CA ASP A 82 -2.39 -2.30 3.11
C ASP A 82 -0.94 -2.01 2.74
N ALA A 83 -0.51 -0.75 2.86
CA ALA A 83 0.81 -0.31 2.48
C ALA A 83 1.36 0.79 3.40
N PHE A 84 2.67 0.74 3.65
CA PHE A 84 3.40 1.72 4.45
C PHE A 84 4.43 2.40 3.58
N PHE A 85 4.44 3.74 3.59
CA PHE A 85 5.38 4.53 2.82
C PHE A 85 6.14 5.49 3.72
N VAL A 86 7.42 5.69 3.40
CA VAL A 86 8.28 6.58 4.18
C VAL A 86 9.21 7.39 3.28
N SER A 87 9.49 8.61 3.71
CA SER A 87 10.53 9.43 3.09
C SER A 87 11.92 8.82 3.30
N PRO A 88 12.82 8.89 2.30
CA PRO A 88 14.20 8.41 2.40
C PRO A 88 15.12 9.21 3.34
N LEU A 89 14.63 10.26 4.01
CA LEU A 89 15.42 11.01 4.98
C LEU A 89 15.52 10.25 6.31
N THR A 90 16.70 10.23 6.93
CA THR A 90 17.02 9.47 8.14
C THR A 90 16.01 9.73 9.26
N ARG A 91 15.62 10.99 9.50
CA ARG A 91 14.62 11.34 10.52
C ARG A 91 13.24 10.74 10.27
N ALA A 92 12.82 10.60 9.01
CA ALA A 92 11.53 9.98 8.67
C ALA A 92 11.60 8.45 8.84
N LEU A 93 12.72 7.83 8.44
CA LEU A 93 12.98 6.40 8.68
C LEU A 93 13.02 6.07 10.17
N GLN A 94 13.68 6.91 10.98
CA GLN A 94 13.66 6.78 12.43
C GLN A 94 12.25 7.02 12.99
N THR A 95 11.49 8.00 12.48
CA THR A 95 10.11 8.22 12.92
C THR A 95 9.26 6.98 12.66
N ALA A 96 9.40 6.38 11.48
CA ALA A 96 8.73 5.13 11.12
C ALA A 96 9.08 3.99 12.08
N ALA A 97 10.38 3.74 12.28
CA ALA A 97 10.81 2.68 13.18
C ALA A 97 10.36 2.93 14.62
N ASN A 98 10.55 4.13 15.16
CA ASN A 98 10.24 4.43 16.55
C ASN A 98 8.72 4.44 16.82
N THR A 99 7.92 4.87 15.86
CA THR A 99 6.45 4.88 15.99
C THR A 99 5.86 3.46 15.88
N PHE A 100 6.49 2.57 15.09
CA PHE A 100 5.96 1.24 14.78
C PHE A 100 6.76 0.06 15.34
N HIS A 101 7.83 0.27 16.13
CA HIS A 101 8.65 -0.83 16.65
C HIS A 101 7.86 -1.85 17.49
N ASN A 102 6.79 -1.40 18.16
CA ASN A 102 5.86 -2.24 18.94
C ASN A 102 4.47 -2.32 18.28
N ALA A 103 4.37 -1.96 17.00
CA ALA A 103 3.11 -2.08 16.29
C ALA A 103 2.76 -3.57 16.18
N ASP A 104 1.56 -3.92 16.65
CA ASP A 104 0.99 -5.26 16.49
C ASP A 104 1.02 -5.71 15.01
N PRO A 105 1.60 -6.85 14.67
CA PRO A 105 1.46 -7.44 13.33
C PRO A 105 0.07 -7.34 12.69
N SER A 106 -0.99 -7.35 13.49
CA SER A 106 -2.39 -7.17 13.07
C SER A 106 -2.67 -5.84 12.35
N TRP A 107 -1.75 -4.86 12.41
CA TRP A 107 -1.79 -3.66 11.56
C TRP A 107 -1.75 -3.99 10.08
N GLN A 108 -1.18 -5.11 9.64
CA GLN A 108 -1.04 -5.44 8.22
C GLN A 108 -2.20 -6.31 7.73
N CYS A 109 -2.80 -5.96 6.59
CA CYS A 109 -3.97 -6.69 6.07
C CYS A 109 -3.69 -8.17 5.76
N ALA A 110 -2.46 -8.52 5.36
CA ALA A 110 -2.08 -9.92 5.15
C ALA A 110 -2.09 -10.72 6.47
N ALA A 111 -1.63 -10.10 7.57
CA ALA A 111 -1.66 -10.73 8.89
C ALA A 111 -3.10 -10.87 9.40
N ALA A 112 -3.94 -9.85 9.19
CA ALA A 112 -5.36 -9.89 9.53
C ALA A 112 -6.11 -10.98 8.74
N ALA A 113 -5.86 -11.10 7.43
CA ALA A 113 -6.46 -12.12 6.59
C ALA A 113 -6.01 -13.54 6.99
N ALA A 114 -4.71 -13.74 7.27
CA ALA A 114 -4.19 -15.01 7.75
C ALA A 114 -4.79 -15.40 9.12
N ALA A 115 -4.91 -14.45 10.04
CA ALA A 115 -5.52 -14.67 11.35
C ALA A 115 -7.02 -15.02 11.24
N ALA A 116 -7.75 -14.38 10.32
CA ALA A 116 -9.16 -14.67 10.08
C ALA A 116 -9.39 -16.03 9.39
N ALA A 117 -8.47 -16.47 8.53
CA ALA A 117 -8.57 -17.76 7.83
C ALA A 117 -8.22 -18.97 8.71
N ALA A 118 -7.40 -18.79 9.75
CA ALA A 118 -6.97 -19.87 10.64
C ALA A 118 -8.12 -20.70 11.26
N PRO A 119 -9.19 -20.12 11.85
CA PRO A 119 -10.29 -20.90 12.41
C PRO A 119 -11.11 -21.66 11.36
N ALA A 120 -11.27 -21.11 10.15
CA ALA A 120 -11.99 -21.77 9.05
C ALA A 120 -11.21 -22.99 8.52
N ALA A 121 -9.89 -22.86 8.37
CA ALA A 121 -9.01 -23.96 7.97
C ALA A 121 -8.96 -25.07 9.03
N ALA A 122 -8.97 -24.72 10.32
CA ALA A 122 -9.03 -25.69 11.42
C ALA A 122 -10.35 -26.50 11.42
N GLY A 123 -11.47 -25.88 11.07
CA GLY A 123 -12.77 -26.56 10.93
C GLY A 123 -12.83 -27.52 9.74
N ALA A 124 -12.16 -27.19 8.62
CA ALA A 124 -12.15 -28.01 7.41
C ALA A 124 -11.15 -29.18 7.46
N ALA A 125 -10.02 -29.02 8.16
CA ALA A 125 -8.95 -30.02 8.17
C ALA A 125 -9.14 -31.17 9.19
N GLY A 126 -10.24 -31.19 9.94
CA GLY A 126 -10.73 -32.38 10.66
C GLY A 126 -9.78 -32.98 11.72
N GLY A 127 -8.78 -32.24 12.21
CA GLY A 127 -7.84 -32.80 13.19
C GLY A 127 -7.01 -31.75 13.96
N PRO A 128 -6.62 -32.05 15.21
CA PRO A 128 -5.83 -31.16 16.07
C PRO A 128 -4.44 -30.84 15.52
N GLU A 129 -3.90 -31.69 14.64
CA GLU A 129 -2.56 -31.53 14.06
C GLU A 129 -2.52 -30.42 12.99
N ALA A 130 -3.58 -30.29 12.18
CA ALA A 130 -3.70 -29.20 11.21
C ALA A 130 -3.94 -27.85 11.89
N ALA A 131 -4.70 -27.83 12.99
CA ALA A 131 -4.87 -26.65 13.83
C ALA A 131 -3.54 -26.23 14.49
N ALA A 132 -2.75 -27.19 14.97
CA ALA A 132 -1.41 -26.94 15.52
C ALA A 132 -0.44 -26.41 14.46
N ALA A 133 -0.47 -26.94 13.22
CA ALA A 133 0.35 -26.45 12.11
C ALA A 133 -0.04 -25.02 11.68
N ALA A 134 -1.34 -24.71 11.62
CA ALA A 134 -1.83 -23.36 11.34
C ALA A 134 -1.49 -22.37 12.47
N ALA A 135 -1.63 -22.79 13.73
CA ALA A 135 -1.23 -21.99 14.89
C ALA A 135 0.29 -21.79 14.96
N ALA A 136 1.09 -22.80 14.60
CA ALA A 136 2.54 -22.68 14.50
C ALA A 136 2.97 -21.76 13.35
N ALA A 137 2.28 -21.78 12.20
CA ALA A 137 2.51 -20.85 11.09
C ALA A 137 2.13 -19.40 11.48
N ALA A 138 1.02 -19.22 12.20
CA ALA A 138 0.63 -17.92 12.76
C ALA A 138 1.60 -17.45 13.86
N ALA A 139 2.07 -18.34 14.75
CA ALA A 139 3.04 -18.00 15.79
C ALA A 139 4.44 -17.71 15.21
N ALA A 140 4.85 -18.42 14.15
CA ALA A 140 6.06 -18.12 13.40
C ALA A 140 5.99 -16.76 12.67
N SER A 141 4.79 -16.25 12.41
CA SER A 141 4.56 -14.88 11.92
C SER A 141 4.66 -13.80 13.01
N GLY A 142 4.85 -14.18 14.28
CA GLY A 142 4.93 -13.27 15.44
C GLY A 142 6.12 -12.30 15.46
N SER A 143 7.02 -12.37 14.48
CA SER A 143 8.06 -11.35 14.21
C SER A 143 7.75 -10.52 12.97
N SER A 144 6.48 -10.14 12.80
CA SER A 144 6.07 -9.34 11.66
C SER A 144 6.62 -7.92 11.79
N ASN A 145 7.77 -7.69 11.17
CA ASN A 145 8.26 -6.35 10.93
C ASN A 145 7.33 -5.68 9.90
N VAL A 146 7.03 -4.41 10.12
CA VAL A 146 6.33 -3.59 9.11
C VAL A 146 7.27 -3.33 7.94
N ARG A 147 6.82 -3.61 6.71
CA ARG A 147 7.57 -3.28 5.49
C ARG A 147 7.22 -1.89 4.99
N TRP A 148 8.20 -0.99 5.04
CA TRP A 148 8.10 0.37 4.56
C TRP A 148 8.65 0.49 3.14
N LEU A 149 7.84 0.97 2.21
CA LEU A 149 8.29 1.38 0.88
C LEU A 149 8.95 2.77 0.98
N VAL A 150 10.25 2.84 0.72
CA VAL A 150 11.02 4.08 0.80
C VAL A 150 10.96 4.81 -0.55
N SER A 151 10.31 5.97 -0.65
CA SER A 151 10.07 6.64 -1.94
C SER A 151 10.57 8.08 -1.99
N SER A 152 11.25 8.44 -3.10
CA SER A 152 11.73 9.81 -3.36
C SER A 152 10.59 10.84 -3.45
N LEU A 153 9.38 10.42 -3.85
CA LEU A 153 8.20 11.28 -3.90
C LEU A 153 7.77 11.81 -2.53
N LEU A 154 8.18 11.15 -1.45
CA LEU A 154 7.85 11.56 -0.09
C LEU A 154 8.88 12.50 0.52
N ARG A 155 9.91 12.94 -0.22
CA ARG A 155 10.92 13.85 0.34
C ARG A 155 10.33 15.24 0.61
N GLU A 156 10.88 15.90 1.62
CA GLU A 156 10.51 17.25 2.00
C GLU A 156 10.93 18.29 0.94
N LYS A 157 10.35 19.48 1.02
CA LYS A 157 10.85 20.66 0.32
C LYS A 157 12.30 20.94 0.72
N ILE A 158 13.20 21.00 -0.25
CA ILE A 158 14.60 21.32 0.02
C ILE A 158 14.72 22.81 0.31
N SER A 159 15.15 23.14 1.53
CA SER A 159 15.36 24.52 1.98
C SER A 159 16.67 24.70 2.74
N THR A 160 17.18 23.64 3.33
CA THR A 160 18.41 23.61 4.14
C THR A 160 19.27 22.39 3.78
N LYS A 161 20.52 22.35 4.25
CA LYS A 161 21.39 21.15 4.10
C LYS A 161 20.80 19.90 4.75
N GLY A 162 20.06 20.07 5.84
CA GLY A 162 19.39 18.95 6.51
C GLY A 162 18.30 18.29 5.65
N ASP A 163 17.85 18.95 4.59
CA ASP A 163 16.87 18.41 3.63
C ASP A 163 17.54 17.67 2.46
N ILE A 164 18.87 17.77 2.33
CA ILE A 164 19.63 16.95 1.40
C ILE A 164 19.75 15.54 1.97
N GLY A 165 19.46 14.56 1.12
CA GLY A 165 19.61 13.14 1.41
C GLY A 165 21.04 12.65 1.37
N ARG A 166 21.19 11.34 1.57
CA ARG A 166 22.45 10.61 1.39
C ARG A 166 22.30 9.58 0.29
N GLU A 167 23.41 9.25 -0.37
CA GLU A 167 23.41 8.14 -1.32
C GLU A 167 22.88 6.88 -0.63
N ARG A 168 22.21 6.01 -1.39
CA ARG A 168 21.58 4.83 -0.81
C ARG A 168 22.55 3.99 0.02
N GLY A 169 23.78 3.79 -0.48
CA GLY A 169 24.82 3.04 0.24
C GLY A 169 25.18 3.69 1.58
N GLU A 170 25.40 5.01 1.59
CA GLU A 170 25.70 5.76 2.81
C GLU A 170 24.53 5.76 3.80
N LEU A 171 23.30 5.91 3.30
CA LEU A 171 22.09 5.86 4.10
C LEU A 171 21.94 4.49 4.79
N LEU A 172 22.16 3.39 4.05
CA LEU A 172 22.15 2.04 4.60
C LEU A 172 23.21 1.86 5.70
N LEU A 173 24.43 2.37 5.48
CA LEU A 173 25.50 2.35 6.49
C LEU A 173 25.12 3.15 7.74
N GLN A 174 24.53 4.34 7.56
CA GLN A 174 24.08 5.17 8.67
C GLN A 174 22.96 4.51 9.47
N LEU A 175 21.97 3.89 8.82
CA LEU A 175 20.91 3.14 9.49
C LEU A 175 21.48 1.94 10.25
N ALA A 176 22.45 1.22 9.68
CA ALA A 176 23.13 0.14 10.37
C ALA A 176 23.91 0.64 11.61
N GLU A 177 24.54 1.81 11.55
CA GLU A 177 25.20 2.44 12.71
C GLU A 177 24.19 2.88 13.78
N LEU A 178 23.10 3.53 13.38
CA LEU A 178 22.02 3.90 14.29
C LEU A 178 21.42 2.68 15.00
N TYR A 179 21.25 1.57 14.27
CA TYR A 179 20.81 0.30 14.84
C TYR A 179 21.82 -0.27 15.83
N ARG A 180 23.11 -0.31 15.48
CA ARG A 180 24.19 -0.78 16.37
C ARG A 180 24.26 0.00 17.68
N HIS A 181 24.00 1.31 17.63
CA HIS A 181 23.93 2.17 18.81
C HIS A 181 22.63 2.08 19.60
N ARG A 182 21.74 1.12 19.30
CA ARG A 182 20.42 0.95 19.93
C ARG A 182 19.55 2.21 19.86
N LYS A 183 19.74 3.06 18.84
CA LYS A 183 18.92 4.26 18.60
C LYS A 183 17.60 3.92 17.88
N ALA A 184 16.99 2.81 18.31
CA ALA A 184 15.61 2.42 18.03
C ALA A 184 15.23 2.34 16.53
N LEU A 185 15.87 1.41 15.81
CA LEU A 185 15.46 0.99 14.47
C LEU A 185 14.94 -0.46 14.41
N GLY A 186 14.75 -1.11 15.56
CA GLY A 186 14.29 -2.50 15.63
C GLY A 186 12.83 -2.66 15.21
N GLY A 187 12.48 -3.82 14.67
CA GLY A 187 11.09 -4.18 14.35
C GLY A 187 10.59 -3.66 13.00
N CYS A 188 11.48 -3.16 12.13
CA CYS A 188 11.11 -2.57 10.85
C CYS A 188 11.95 -3.12 9.70
N CYS A 189 11.30 -3.19 8.54
CA CYS A 189 11.93 -3.54 7.27
C CYS A 189 11.73 -2.38 6.30
N PHE A 190 12.82 -1.86 5.75
CA PHE A 190 12.79 -0.78 4.77
C PHE A 190 13.13 -1.33 3.39
N ASP A 191 12.22 -1.14 2.44
CA ASP A 191 12.39 -1.51 1.04
C ASP A 191 12.87 -0.30 0.23
N PHE A 192 14.15 -0.33 -0.11
CA PHE A 192 14.85 0.68 -0.90
C PHE A 192 14.87 0.35 -2.41
N SER A 193 14.05 -0.59 -2.89
CA SER A 193 13.98 -0.91 -4.34
C SER A 193 13.57 0.29 -5.20
N LEU A 194 12.85 1.25 -4.62
CA LEU A 194 12.50 2.51 -5.26
C LEU A 194 13.62 3.56 -5.23
N LEU A 195 14.73 3.31 -4.53
CA LEU A 195 15.93 4.16 -4.57
C LEU A 195 17.03 3.43 -5.36
N GLN A 196 17.42 3.99 -6.50
CA GLN A 196 18.53 3.45 -7.27
C GLN A 196 19.87 3.70 -6.54
N PRO A 197 20.82 2.74 -6.56
CA PRO A 197 22.06 2.86 -5.79
C PRO A 197 22.92 4.06 -6.19
N GLN A 198 22.88 4.45 -7.46
CA GLN A 198 23.72 5.51 -8.05
C GLN A 198 22.96 6.83 -8.20
N GLU A 199 21.69 6.88 -7.81
CA GLU A 199 20.87 8.08 -7.96
C GLU A 199 20.93 8.93 -6.69
N MET A 200 21.28 10.20 -6.87
CA MET A 200 21.08 11.23 -5.85
C MET A 200 19.58 11.55 -5.77
N TRP A 201 18.80 10.68 -5.13
CA TRP A 201 17.33 10.79 -5.04
C TRP A 201 16.81 12.10 -4.43
N TRP A 202 17.68 12.87 -3.76
CA TRP A 202 17.39 14.20 -3.25
C TRP A 202 17.48 15.30 -4.31
N VAL A 203 18.05 15.03 -5.49
CA VAL A 203 18.06 16.01 -6.58
C VAL A 203 16.61 16.18 -7.05
N PRO A 204 16.05 17.40 -6.94
CA PRO A 204 14.64 17.59 -7.19
C PRO A 204 14.31 17.37 -8.65
N HIS A 205 13.14 16.78 -8.89
CA HIS A 205 12.53 16.77 -10.20
C HIS A 205 12.32 18.21 -10.67
N THR A 206 12.50 18.47 -11.96
CA THR A 206 12.11 19.78 -12.50
C THR A 206 10.58 19.89 -12.48
N GLU A 207 10.08 21.12 -12.54
CA GLU A 207 8.64 21.35 -12.58
C GLU A 207 8.01 20.71 -13.82
N GLU A 208 8.69 20.81 -14.96
CA GLU A 208 8.29 20.25 -16.25
C GLU A 208 8.22 18.72 -16.20
N GLU A 209 9.21 18.07 -15.58
CA GLU A 209 9.23 16.62 -15.42
C GLU A 209 8.04 16.13 -14.59
N LEU A 210 7.74 16.79 -13.47
CA LEU A 210 6.58 16.44 -12.65
C LEU A 210 5.26 16.73 -13.36
N GLN A 211 5.15 17.83 -14.12
CA GLN A 211 3.95 18.12 -14.92
C GLN A 211 3.74 17.04 -15.99
N GLN A 212 4.80 16.63 -16.68
CA GLN A 212 4.73 15.56 -17.67
C GLN A 212 4.32 14.22 -17.05
N GLN A 213 4.90 13.88 -15.89
CA GLN A 213 4.55 12.67 -15.15
C GLN A 213 3.08 12.68 -14.68
N LEU A 214 2.60 13.81 -14.18
CA LEU A 214 1.20 13.98 -13.78
C LEU A 214 0.26 13.82 -14.98
N LEU A 215 0.58 14.45 -16.12
CA LEU A 215 -0.20 14.33 -17.35
C LEU A 215 -0.29 12.88 -17.84
N LEU A 216 0.82 12.15 -17.79
CA LEU A 216 0.86 10.74 -18.17
C LEU A 216 -0.04 9.89 -17.26
N LEU A 217 0.03 10.08 -15.94
CA LEU A 217 -0.84 9.38 -14.99
C LEU A 217 -2.32 9.67 -15.23
N GLN A 218 -2.67 10.93 -15.51
CA GLN A 218 -4.04 11.33 -15.84
C GLN A 218 -4.52 10.70 -17.14
N GLN A 219 -3.68 10.67 -18.18
CA GLN A 219 -4.01 10.03 -19.45
C GLN A 219 -4.27 8.53 -19.28
N GLU A 220 -3.41 7.82 -18.55
CA GLU A 220 -3.59 6.39 -18.26
C GLU A 220 -4.91 6.13 -17.50
N GLN A 221 -5.25 6.98 -16.53
CA GLN A 221 -6.50 6.87 -15.76
C GLN A 221 -7.72 7.03 -16.68
N GLN A 222 -7.72 8.03 -17.56
CA GLN A 222 -8.80 8.25 -18.54
C GLN A 222 -8.93 7.07 -19.52
N GLN A 223 -7.81 6.53 -20.02
CA GLN A 223 -7.84 5.35 -20.90
C GLN A 223 -8.45 4.13 -20.20
N ARG A 224 -8.08 3.87 -18.94
CA ARG A 224 -8.65 2.77 -18.15
C ARG A 224 -10.15 2.94 -17.95
N GLN A 225 -10.62 4.14 -17.65
CA GLN A 225 -12.06 4.41 -17.51
C GLN A 225 -12.83 4.15 -18.81
N ARG A 226 -12.30 4.59 -19.96
CA ARG A 226 -12.90 4.30 -21.28
C ARG A 226 -12.95 2.79 -21.58
N GLN A 227 -11.88 2.07 -21.26
CA GLN A 227 -11.84 0.61 -21.43
C GLN A 227 -12.91 -0.10 -20.58
N LEU A 228 -13.07 0.31 -19.32
CA LEU A 228 -14.11 -0.25 -18.43
C LEU A 228 -15.53 0.08 -18.92
N GLN A 229 -15.77 1.30 -19.41
CA GLN A 229 -17.05 1.67 -20.01
C GLN A 229 -17.35 0.83 -21.25
N HIS A 230 -16.36 0.64 -22.13
CA HIS A 230 -16.50 -0.19 -23.32
C HIS A 230 -16.79 -1.65 -22.95
N GLN A 231 -16.08 -2.21 -21.96
CA GLN A 231 -16.33 -3.57 -21.48
C GLN A 231 -17.74 -3.74 -20.91
N ARG A 232 -18.25 -2.75 -20.17
CA ARG A 232 -19.64 -2.78 -19.66
C ARG A 232 -20.67 -2.73 -20.78
N GLN A 233 -20.44 -1.92 -21.82
CA GLN A 233 -21.32 -1.85 -22.99
C GLN A 233 -21.36 -3.20 -23.73
N GLN A 234 -20.20 -3.82 -23.97
CA GLN A 234 -20.14 -5.14 -24.59
C GLN A 234 -20.86 -6.21 -23.77
N GLN A 235 -20.74 -6.19 -22.43
CA GLN A 235 -21.48 -7.12 -21.56
C GLN A 235 -22.99 -6.90 -21.65
N GLN A 236 -23.45 -5.64 -21.73
CA GLN A 236 -24.88 -5.33 -21.90
C GLN A 236 -25.40 -5.79 -23.27
N GLU A 237 -24.64 -5.60 -24.34
CA GLU A 237 -25.00 -6.09 -25.68
C GLU A 237 -25.06 -7.61 -25.74
N GLN A 238 -24.13 -8.31 -25.07
CA GLN A 238 -24.17 -9.78 -24.96
C GLN A 238 -25.39 -10.24 -24.17
N GLN A 239 -25.77 -9.55 -23.09
CA GLN A 239 -26.98 -9.85 -22.32
C GLN A 239 -28.26 -9.59 -23.12
N GLN A 240 -28.30 -8.55 -23.96
CA GLN A 240 -29.44 -8.27 -24.85
C GLN A 240 -29.53 -9.32 -25.97
N ARG A 241 -28.40 -9.73 -26.53
CA ARG A 241 -28.36 -10.79 -27.56
C ARG A 241 -28.76 -12.15 -26.99
N SER A 242 -28.29 -12.51 -25.78
CA SER A 242 -28.68 -13.77 -25.13
C SER A 242 -30.13 -13.75 -24.67
N GLY A 243 -30.63 -12.60 -24.18
CA GLY A 243 -32.04 -12.42 -23.80
C GLY A 243 -33.01 -12.44 -24.99
N SER A 244 -32.59 -11.94 -26.15
CA SER A 244 -33.38 -11.96 -27.40
C SER A 244 -33.40 -13.33 -28.09
N SER A 245 -32.55 -14.28 -27.68
CA SER A 245 -32.55 -15.66 -28.17
C SER A 245 -33.47 -16.59 -27.35
N SER A 246 -34.41 -16.01 -26.59
CA SER A 246 -35.47 -16.74 -25.92
C SER A 246 -36.65 -16.98 -26.86
N CYS A 247 -36.60 -18.12 -27.55
CA CYS A 247 -37.74 -19.00 -27.78
C CYS A 247 -39.04 -18.35 -28.30
N ALA A 248 -39.03 -17.81 -29.53
CA ALA A 248 -40.26 -17.71 -30.31
C ALA A 248 -40.40 -19.00 -31.15
N ASP A 249 -41.42 -19.79 -30.79
CA ASP A 249 -42.13 -20.77 -31.61
C ASP A 249 -41.36 -21.99 -32.17
N SER A 250 -41.24 -23.04 -31.34
CA SER A 250 -41.42 -24.41 -31.83
C SER A 250 -42.84 -24.87 -31.49
N PRO A 251 -43.81 -24.82 -32.43
CA PRO A 251 -45.11 -25.41 -32.21
C PRO A 251 -44.98 -26.94 -32.09
N ALA A 252 -45.71 -27.48 -31.11
CA ALA A 252 -45.78 -28.89 -30.80
C ALA A 252 -46.12 -29.75 -32.03
N SER A 253 -45.27 -30.73 -32.32
CA SER A 253 -45.61 -31.87 -33.18
C SER A 253 -45.51 -33.15 -32.33
N PRO A 254 -46.64 -33.77 -31.95
CA PRO A 254 -46.64 -34.99 -31.18
C PRO A 254 -46.91 -36.18 -32.12
N ALA A 255 -45.89 -36.95 -32.47
CA ALA A 255 -46.05 -38.37 -32.85
C ALA A 255 -44.69 -39.05 -33.05
N ALA A 256 -44.69 -40.35 -32.75
CA ALA A 256 -43.70 -41.37 -33.09
C ALA A 256 -42.58 -41.64 -32.06
N ALA A 257 -42.90 -42.66 -31.28
CA ALA A 257 -42.07 -43.45 -30.40
C ALA A 257 -40.83 -44.09 -31.04
N ALA A 258 -39.91 -44.42 -30.13
CA ALA A 258 -39.14 -45.66 -30.03
C ALA A 258 -37.89 -45.90 -30.92
N ALA A 259 -36.83 -46.23 -30.18
CA ALA A 259 -35.78 -47.22 -30.46
C ALA A 259 -34.39 -46.73 -30.91
N ALA A 260 -33.40 -47.40 -30.30
CA ALA A 260 -31.96 -47.48 -30.60
C ALA A 260 -31.11 -46.26 -30.20
N ALA A 261 -30.33 -46.31 -29.10
CA ALA A 261 -29.13 -47.13 -28.83
C ALA A 261 -27.87 -46.72 -29.64
N ALA A 262 -26.83 -46.39 -28.86
CA ALA A 262 -25.39 -46.46 -29.16
C ALA A 262 -24.76 -45.47 -30.17
N ALA A 263 -23.94 -44.55 -29.62
CA ALA A 263 -22.61 -44.11 -30.09
C ALA A 263 -22.23 -42.83 -29.31
N ALA A 264 -21.44 -42.90 -28.24
CA ALA A 264 -19.98 -42.93 -28.25
C ALA A 264 -19.33 -41.69 -28.92
N GLY A 265 -18.75 -40.81 -28.08
CA GLY A 265 -17.68 -39.88 -28.45
C GLY A 265 -18.10 -38.43 -28.65
N GLY A 266 -17.79 -37.55 -27.69
CA GLY A 266 -18.03 -36.12 -27.86
C GLY A 266 -17.60 -35.25 -26.68
N CYS A 267 -16.28 -35.09 -26.51
CA CYS A 267 -15.56 -33.97 -25.92
C CYS A 267 -16.21 -33.18 -24.76
N ALA A 268 -15.88 -33.56 -23.54
CA ALA A 268 -15.91 -32.65 -22.39
C ALA A 268 -14.84 -31.57 -22.56
N SER A 269 -15.24 -30.31 -22.70
CA SER A 269 -14.34 -29.16 -22.63
C SER A 269 -14.25 -28.68 -21.19
N ASP A 270 -13.24 -29.18 -20.49
CA ASP A 270 -12.77 -28.65 -19.23
C ASP A 270 -12.12 -27.28 -19.45
N THR A 271 -12.88 -26.20 -19.30
CA THR A 271 -12.29 -24.86 -19.09
C THR A 271 -11.99 -24.69 -17.61
N ALA A 272 -10.91 -25.33 -17.15
CA ALA A 272 -10.32 -25.06 -15.85
C ALA A 272 -9.75 -23.63 -15.83
N SER A 273 -10.43 -22.73 -15.12
CA SER A 273 -9.91 -21.42 -14.77
C SER A 273 -8.67 -21.56 -13.90
N THR A 274 -7.50 -21.39 -14.49
CA THR A 274 -6.20 -21.24 -13.82
C THR A 274 -6.09 -19.83 -13.24
N ALA A 275 -6.83 -19.56 -12.17
CA ALA A 275 -6.56 -18.41 -11.30
C ALA A 275 -5.45 -18.78 -10.31
N ALA A 276 -4.22 -18.48 -10.72
CA ALA A 276 -3.08 -18.04 -9.90
C ALA A 276 -2.98 -18.55 -8.45
N SER A 277 -2.07 -19.49 -8.24
CA SER A 277 -1.22 -19.49 -7.04
C SER A 277 0.22 -19.33 -7.51
N GLU A 278 0.54 -18.13 -7.98
CA GLU A 278 1.92 -17.70 -8.14
C GLU A 278 2.50 -17.44 -6.74
N GLY A 279 2.80 -18.53 -6.02
CA GLY A 279 3.67 -18.53 -4.86
C GLY A 279 5.10 -18.23 -5.30
N GLY A 280 5.32 -17.03 -5.84
CA GLY A 280 6.63 -16.55 -6.25
C GLY A 280 7.57 -16.56 -5.04
N ALA A 281 8.69 -17.27 -5.18
CA ALA A 281 9.76 -17.25 -4.20
C ALA A 281 10.06 -15.79 -3.83
N CYS A 282 10.01 -15.46 -2.54
CA CYS A 282 10.33 -14.12 -2.03
C CYS A 282 11.84 -13.92 -2.26
N GLU A 283 12.21 -13.44 -3.46
CA GLU A 283 13.59 -13.20 -3.89
C GLU A 283 14.29 -12.37 -2.82
N THR A 284 15.47 -12.84 -2.41
CA THR A 284 16.36 -12.13 -1.48
C THR A 284 16.89 -10.89 -2.17
N ASN A 285 16.07 -9.84 -2.17
CA ASN A 285 16.40 -8.57 -2.75
C ASN A 285 17.39 -7.85 -1.83
N GLU A 286 18.59 -7.54 -2.34
CA GLU A 286 19.61 -6.72 -1.68
C GLU A 286 19.09 -5.31 -1.30
N CYS A 287 17.91 -4.93 -1.79
CA CYS A 287 17.28 -3.65 -1.54
C CYS A 287 16.44 -3.59 -0.24
N VAL A 288 16.30 -4.69 0.50
CA VAL A 288 15.51 -4.70 1.74
C VAL A 288 16.42 -4.73 2.97
N LEU A 289 16.43 -3.63 3.74
CA LEU A 289 17.11 -3.57 5.02
C LEU A 289 16.14 -4.01 6.13
N SER A 290 16.43 -5.14 6.78
CA SER A 290 15.67 -5.62 7.93
C SER A 290 16.48 -5.39 9.21
N LEU A 291 15.89 -4.70 10.19
CA LEU A 291 16.56 -4.35 11.44
C LEU A 291 15.75 -4.97 12.61
N GLY A 292 16.32 -5.94 13.33
CA GLY A 292 15.67 -6.63 14.44
C GLY A 292 16.52 -7.74 15.07
N GLU A 293 16.20 -8.14 16.31
CA GLU A 293 17.03 -9.02 17.15
C GLU A 293 16.89 -10.54 16.85
N GLY A 294 16.11 -10.93 15.84
CA GLY A 294 15.99 -12.33 15.44
C GLY A 294 17.08 -12.73 14.43
N GLY A 295 18.03 -13.58 14.81
CA GLY A 295 19.09 -14.09 13.92
C GLY A 295 18.62 -14.91 12.70
N GLY A 296 17.31 -15.13 12.54
CA GLY A 296 16.72 -15.69 11.32
C GLY A 296 16.37 -14.56 10.35
N ARG A 297 16.73 -14.68 9.06
CA ARG A 297 16.34 -13.71 8.02
C ARG A 297 14.82 -13.51 8.07
N PRO A 298 14.30 -12.36 8.55
CA PRO A 298 12.86 -12.16 8.61
C PRO A 298 12.32 -12.11 7.18
N ARG A 299 11.33 -12.96 6.89
CA ARG A 299 10.60 -12.93 5.62
C ARG A 299 9.57 -11.81 5.68
N CYS A 300 10.03 -10.58 5.53
CA CYS A 300 9.14 -9.43 5.41
C CYS A 300 8.73 -9.30 3.94
N CYS A 301 7.70 -10.03 3.50
CA CYS A 301 7.20 -9.94 2.13
C CYS A 301 6.14 -8.81 2.05
N LEU A 302 6.09 -8.10 0.92
CA LEU A 302 5.05 -7.08 0.69
C LEU A 302 3.68 -7.74 0.62
N THR A 303 2.65 -7.05 1.11
CA THR A 303 1.26 -7.37 0.79
C THR A 303 1.03 -7.25 -0.72
N ALA A 304 -0.01 -7.90 -1.27
CA ALA A 304 -0.36 -7.76 -2.68
C ALA A 304 -0.60 -6.30 -3.07
N ALA A 305 -1.31 -5.55 -2.22
CA ALA A 305 -1.54 -4.11 -2.38
C ALA A 305 -0.25 -3.29 -2.31
N GLY A 306 0.67 -3.61 -1.37
CA GLY A 306 1.98 -2.99 -1.29
C GLY A 306 2.85 -3.25 -2.53
N ALA A 307 2.80 -4.47 -3.07
CA ALA A 307 3.48 -4.82 -4.31
C ALA A 307 2.87 -4.07 -5.52
N ALA A 308 1.55 -3.95 -5.59
CA ALA A 308 0.85 -3.17 -6.62
C ALA A 308 1.20 -1.68 -6.53
N ALA A 309 1.27 -1.12 -5.33
CA ALA A 309 1.68 0.26 -5.11
C ALA A 309 3.15 0.49 -5.49
N ARG A 310 4.05 -0.41 -5.11
CA ARG A 310 5.46 -0.38 -5.54
C ARG A 310 5.58 -0.38 -7.06
N LYS A 311 4.90 -1.31 -7.75
CA LYS A 311 4.90 -1.40 -9.21
C LYS A 311 4.36 -0.13 -9.87
N THR A 312 3.35 0.49 -9.26
CA THR A 312 2.77 1.75 -9.74
C THR A 312 3.75 2.91 -9.57
N LEU A 313 4.44 2.99 -8.43
CA LEU A 313 5.52 3.97 -8.17
C LEU A 313 6.68 3.79 -9.16
N GLU A 314 7.16 2.56 -9.37
CA GLU A 314 8.22 2.25 -10.33
C GLU A 314 7.86 2.71 -11.74
N ARG A 315 6.65 2.38 -12.21
CA ARG A 315 6.18 2.82 -13.52
C ARG A 315 6.07 4.34 -13.61
N ALA A 316 5.52 4.99 -12.57
CA ALA A 316 5.35 6.44 -12.57
C ALA A 316 6.68 7.19 -12.61
N GLU A 317 7.68 6.72 -11.84
CA GLU A 317 9.01 7.33 -11.79
C GLU A 317 9.95 6.87 -12.92
N ALA A 318 9.56 5.89 -13.74
CA ALA A 318 10.43 5.29 -14.76
C ALA A 318 11.06 6.31 -15.72
N ALA A 319 10.26 7.26 -16.23
CA ALA A 319 10.75 8.31 -17.12
C ALA A 319 11.70 9.28 -16.39
N ALA A 320 11.37 9.64 -15.14
CA ALA A 320 12.21 10.49 -14.32
C ALA A 320 13.54 9.83 -13.94
N ARG A 321 13.59 8.49 -13.88
CA ARG A 321 14.79 7.71 -13.56
C ARG A 321 15.66 7.38 -14.77
N GLU A 322 15.28 7.81 -15.98
CA GLU A 322 16.13 7.62 -17.16
C GLU A 322 17.51 8.29 -16.92
N PRO A 323 18.65 7.61 -17.19
CA PRO A 323 19.98 8.16 -16.90
C PRO A 323 20.22 9.56 -17.48
N LYS A 324 19.67 9.84 -18.67
CA LYS A 324 19.74 11.17 -19.29
C LYS A 324 18.94 12.22 -18.52
N ALA A 325 17.74 11.88 -18.04
CA ALA A 325 16.93 12.78 -17.21
C ALA A 325 17.66 13.10 -15.90
N VAL A 326 18.18 12.07 -15.22
CA VAL A 326 19.00 12.22 -14.00
C VAL A 326 20.21 13.12 -14.26
N GLN A 327 20.96 12.88 -15.34
CA GLN A 327 22.13 13.70 -15.68
C GLN A 327 21.77 15.17 -15.94
N ARG A 328 20.66 15.44 -16.66
CA ARG A 328 20.18 16.81 -16.88
C ARG A 328 19.84 17.50 -15.57
N ARG A 329 19.11 16.82 -14.69
CA ARG A 329 18.77 17.35 -13.35
C ARG A 329 20.02 17.68 -12.54
N LEU A 330 21.02 16.80 -12.58
CA LEU A 330 22.29 17.00 -11.87
C LEU A 330 23.03 18.24 -12.37
N LEU A 331 23.20 18.37 -13.69
CA LEU A 331 23.85 19.54 -14.27
C LEU A 331 23.10 20.84 -13.95
N GLN A 332 21.76 20.80 -13.98
CA GLN A 332 20.95 21.94 -13.57
C GLN A 332 21.14 22.27 -12.09
N TRP A 333 21.07 21.28 -11.21
CA TRP A 333 21.25 21.44 -9.77
C TRP A 333 22.63 22.01 -9.42
N GLU A 334 23.70 21.52 -10.06
CA GLU A 334 25.06 22.04 -9.91
C GLU A 334 25.16 23.49 -10.38
N SER A 335 24.56 23.81 -11.53
CA SER A 335 24.52 25.17 -12.09
C SER A 335 23.80 26.14 -11.15
N GLU A 336 22.64 25.75 -10.62
CA GLU A 336 21.88 26.53 -9.65
C GLU A 336 22.63 26.69 -8.33
N SER A 337 23.26 25.61 -7.86
CA SER A 337 24.06 25.61 -6.63
C SER A 337 25.25 26.57 -6.72
N GLY A 338 25.93 26.61 -7.87
CA GLY A 338 27.05 27.53 -8.12
C GLY A 338 26.65 29.01 -8.17
N ARG A 339 25.36 29.31 -8.36
CA ARG A 339 24.81 30.68 -8.40
C ARG A 339 24.22 31.14 -7.07
N LEU A 340 24.24 30.29 -6.03
CA LEU A 340 23.65 30.64 -4.75
C LEU A 340 24.43 31.74 -4.04
N PRO A 341 23.74 32.65 -3.35
CA PRO A 341 24.40 33.62 -2.49
C PRO A 341 25.07 32.93 -1.30
N LEU A 342 26.10 33.55 -0.72
CA LEU A 342 26.92 32.98 0.37
C LEU A 342 26.13 32.50 1.61
N TYR A 343 24.92 33.02 1.83
CA TYR A 343 24.05 32.64 2.94
C TYR A 343 23.16 31.41 2.65
N ARG A 344 23.22 30.86 1.43
CA ARG A 344 22.38 29.76 0.98
C ARG A 344 23.23 28.64 0.41
N THR A 345 22.97 27.44 0.90
CA THR A 345 23.81 26.26 0.63
C THR A 345 23.18 25.28 -0.34
N VAL A 346 21.87 25.42 -0.58
CA VAL A 346 21.08 24.52 -1.43
C VAL A 346 20.10 25.31 -2.30
N PRO A 347 19.89 24.91 -3.57
CA PRO A 347 18.76 25.37 -4.35
C PRO A 347 17.47 25.05 -3.60
N SER A 348 16.50 25.97 -3.69
CA SER A 348 15.27 25.91 -2.91
C SER A 348 14.22 25.43 -3.86
N GLU A 349 13.55 24.37 -3.47
CA GLU A 349 12.44 23.89 -4.25
C GLU A 349 11.29 24.90 -4.20
N SER A 350 10.55 25.07 -5.30
CA SER A 350 9.33 25.88 -5.30
C SER A 350 8.18 25.13 -4.62
N ASN A 351 7.18 25.86 -4.10
CA ASN A 351 5.99 25.19 -3.55
C ASN A 351 5.20 24.43 -4.64
N ARG A 352 5.27 24.89 -5.89
CA ARG A 352 4.59 24.26 -7.03
C ARG A 352 5.14 22.87 -7.33
N VAL A 353 6.47 22.69 -7.27
CA VAL A 353 7.09 21.37 -7.43
C VAL A 353 6.64 20.42 -6.31
N LEU A 354 6.53 20.92 -5.08
CA LEU A 354 6.02 20.15 -3.94
C LEU A 354 4.54 19.73 -4.13
N GLU A 355 3.69 20.65 -4.59
CA GLU A 355 2.29 20.38 -4.91
C GLU A 355 2.12 19.37 -6.05
N LEU A 356 2.94 19.47 -7.10
CA LEU A 356 2.93 18.49 -8.20
C LEU A 356 3.33 17.09 -7.72
N ARG A 357 4.36 17.00 -6.87
CA ARG A 357 4.81 15.74 -6.27
C ARG A 357 3.71 15.12 -5.41
N ALA A 358 3.03 15.93 -4.60
CA ALA A 358 1.88 15.51 -3.82
C ALA A 358 0.74 14.98 -4.72
N LYS A 359 0.37 15.70 -5.80
CA LYS A 359 -0.65 15.24 -6.75
C LYS A 359 -0.30 13.92 -7.41
N ILE A 360 0.94 13.77 -7.87
CA ILE A 360 1.45 12.51 -8.45
C ILE A 360 1.28 11.37 -7.46
N LEU A 361 1.68 11.56 -6.19
CA LEU A 361 1.51 10.56 -5.14
C LEU A 361 0.03 10.17 -4.96
N LEU A 362 -0.88 11.14 -4.89
CA LEU A 362 -2.32 10.85 -4.75
C LEU A 362 -2.88 10.05 -5.95
N HIS A 363 -2.50 10.39 -7.18
CA HIS A 363 -2.87 9.61 -8.37
C HIS A 363 -2.32 8.17 -8.32
N ILE A 364 -1.08 8.00 -7.85
CA ILE A 364 -0.46 6.67 -7.68
C ILE A 364 -1.23 5.85 -6.65
N LEU A 365 -1.58 6.45 -5.51
CA LEU A 365 -2.36 5.78 -4.47
C LEU A 365 -3.73 5.35 -5.00
N CYS A 366 -4.43 6.23 -5.73
CA CYS A 366 -5.72 5.90 -6.35
C CYS A 366 -5.65 4.81 -7.44
N LYS A 367 -4.49 4.62 -8.07
CA LYS A 367 -4.29 3.60 -9.11
C LYS A 367 -3.85 2.25 -8.55
N SER A 368 -3.41 2.20 -7.29
CA SER A 368 -2.87 1.00 -6.66
C SER A 368 -3.99 0.01 -6.34
N GLU A 369 -3.98 -1.13 -7.02
CA GLU A 369 -5.04 -2.13 -6.91
C GLU A 369 -5.05 -2.83 -5.56
N GLY A 370 -6.26 -3.02 -5.01
CA GLY A 370 -6.46 -3.69 -3.73
C GLY A 370 -5.96 -2.91 -2.51
N MET A 371 -5.57 -1.64 -2.67
CA MET A 371 -5.16 -0.77 -1.58
C MET A 371 -6.33 0.10 -1.13
N TYR A 372 -6.77 -0.08 0.10
CA TYR A 372 -7.83 0.69 0.74
C TYR A 372 -7.28 1.66 1.78
N THR A 373 -6.15 1.32 2.37
CA THR A 373 -5.53 2.04 3.48
C THR A 373 -4.03 2.15 3.28
N ALA A 374 -3.48 3.35 3.51
CA ALA A 374 -2.05 3.58 3.42
C ALA A 374 -1.60 4.40 4.62
N PHE A 375 -0.42 4.07 5.15
CA PHE A 375 0.22 4.86 6.20
C PHE A 375 1.45 5.57 5.62
N LEU A 376 1.49 6.90 5.75
CA LEU A 376 2.55 7.73 5.17
C LEU A 376 3.34 8.43 6.28
N ILE A 377 4.66 8.29 6.25
CA ILE A 377 5.57 9.04 7.13
C ILE A 377 6.46 9.94 6.29
N THR A 378 6.25 11.24 6.45
CA THR A 378 6.97 12.29 5.73
C THR A 378 7.02 13.55 6.59
N HIS A 379 7.19 14.70 5.98
CA HIS A 379 7.58 15.94 6.61
C HIS A 379 6.47 16.99 6.49
N SER A 380 6.54 18.00 7.36
CA SER A 380 5.43 18.93 7.56
C SER A 380 5.06 19.76 6.34
N LEU A 381 6.01 20.17 5.49
CA LEU A 381 5.68 20.97 4.29
C LEU A 381 5.14 20.07 3.18
N PHE A 382 5.70 18.88 2.98
CA PHE A 382 5.13 17.90 2.05
C PHE A 382 3.70 17.50 2.45
N LEU A 383 3.46 17.21 3.73
CA LEU A 383 2.10 16.93 4.23
C LEU A 383 1.16 18.11 4.00
N LYS A 384 1.63 19.35 4.22
CA LYS A 384 0.84 20.55 3.92
C LYS A 384 0.47 20.64 2.44
N ALA A 385 1.38 20.31 1.52
CA ALA A 385 1.08 20.26 0.09
C ALA A 385 0.09 19.13 -0.24
N LEU A 386 0.28 17.95 0.37
CA LEU A 386 -0.56 16.77 0.19
C LEU A 386 -2.02 16.98 0.64
N THR A 387 -2.23 17.78 1.69
CA THR A 387 -3.56 18.08 2.24
C THR A 387 -4.19 19.36 1.70
N GLY A 388 -3.65 19.93 0.62
CA GLY A 388 -4.21 21.15 0.01
C GLY A 388 -4.04 22.41 0.86
N GLY A 389 -2.97 22.50 1.65
CA GLY A 389 -2.61 23.71 2.40
C GLY A 389 -3.12 23.74 3.84
N SER A 390 -3.48 22.60 4.43
CA SER A 390 -3.95 22.54 5.82
C SER A 390 -2.96 23.13 6.84
N SER A 391 -3.40 23.24 8.10
CA SER A 391 -2.52 23.64 9.22
C SER A 391 -1.22 22.83 9.24
N LYS A 392 -0.13 23.45 9.69
CA LYS A 392 1.16 22.79 9.89
C LYS A 392 1.01 21.60 10.84
N PHE A 393 1.56 20.46 10.41
CA PHE A 393 1.66 19.26 11.23
C PHE A 393 2.75 19.45 12.30
N ARG A 394 2.45 19.06 13.54
CA ARG A 394 3.43 18.92 14.61
C ARG A 394 4.27 17.66 14.37
N ASN A 395 5.43 17.59 15.00
CA ASN A 395 6.29 16.42 14.90
C ASN A 395 5.58 15.18 15.44
N ALA A 396 5.66 14.08 14.69
CA ALA A 396 5.00 12.81 14.99
C ALA A 396 3.47 12.92 15.21
N GLU A 397 2.84 13.97 14.69
CA GLU A 397 1.38 14.10 14.70
C GLU A 397 0.76 13.11 13.71
N ILE A 398 -0.20 12.34 14.19
CA ILE A 398 -0.98 11.40 13.36
C ILE A 398 -2.31 12.05 13.03
N ARG A 399 -2.68 12.04 11.75
CA ARG A 399 -4.00 12.47 11.27
C ARG A 399 -4.53 11.46 10.26
N LEU A 400 -5.85 11.33 10.23
CA LEU A 400 -6.54 10.45 9.32
C LEU A 400 -7.22 11.27 8.23
N PHE A 401 -7.18 10.73 7.01
CA PHE A 401 -7.78 11.35 5.84
C PHE A 401 -8.47 10.28 5.00
N SER A 402 -9.58 10.66 4.37
CA SER A 402 -10.17 9.91 3.26
C SER A 402 -9.55 10.38 1.95
N LEU A 403 -9.07 9.43 1.14
CA LEU A 403 -8.59 9.69 -0.21
C LEU A 403 -9.77 9.60 -1.19
N ILE A 404 -10.12 10.72 -1.82
CA ILE A 404 -11.13 10.76 -2.88
C ILE A 404 -10.42 10.57 -4.21
N CYS A 405 -10.76 9.51 -4.94
CA CYS A 405 -10.16 9.13 -6.23
C CYS A 405 -11.05 9.52 -7.41
N ASP A 406 -11.24 10.82 -7.63
CA ASP A 406 -11.89 11.36 -8.82
C ASP A 406 -10.86 11.85 -9.86
N GLU A 407 -11.24 12.77 -10.75
CA GLU A 407 -10.34 13.36 -11.75
C GLU A 407 -9.20 14.17 -11.11
N ASN A 408 -9.38 14.68 -9.89
CA ASN A 408 -8.39 15.44 -9.15
C ASN A 408 -8.28 14.89 -7.71
N PRO A 409 -7.54 13.77 -7.54
CA PRO A 409 -7.40 13.10 -6.25
C PRO A 409 -7.02 14.06 -5.13
N ARG A 410 -7.71 13.93 -4.00
CA ARG A 410 -7.51 14.82 -2.83
C ARG A 410 -7.74 14.08 -1.52
N LEU A 411 -7.13 14.59 -0.47
CA LEU A 411 -7.36 14.14 0.90
C LEU A 411 -8.41 15.02 1.58
N VAL A 412 -9.37 14.39 2.24
CA VAL A 412 -10.38 15.04 3.09
C VAL A 412 -10.16 14.58 4.53
N PRO A 413 -9.97 15.48 5.51
CA PRO A 413 -9.84 15.10 6.91
C PRO A 413 -11.05 14.27 7.37
N LEU A 414 -10.81 13.22 8.15
CA LEU A 414 -11.87 12.45 8.80
C LEU A 414 -12.36 13.11 10.09
#